data_AF-A0A3B8U6F3-F1
#
_entry.id   AF-A0A3B8U6F3-F1
#
_cell.length_a   1.000
_cell.length_b   1.000
_cell.length_c   1.000
_cell.angle_alpha   90.00
_cell.angle_beta   90.00
_cell.angle_gamma   90.00
#
_symmetry.space_group_name_H-M   'P 1'
#
loop_
_entity.id
_entity.type
_entity.pdbx_description
1 polymer ?
#
loop_
_entity_poly.entity_id
_entity_poly.type
_entity_poly.pdbx_seq_one_letter_code
_entity_poly.pdbx_strand_id
1 'polypeptide(L)'
;HLEASALHGLSRVYLIAVPDDFERKRWLDVLVSLVSVPDQPLFRLSAADATLSELFTEIDSPSLFAQEPVALIDELEKLSKKQAQGFIDLLARPDLTGYLIFGSRGKSPLYSAVEKRGVVFDLCEEKPWEKDKRLSEHLFDKARQAGKRLSSEALQLLLERVDKDVALLEGEIDKLICFTGSGSSIEPSDVEKIAASSRSHTLWQVAEEIVWEARFEGGLEEGSFHGLLPAIRAQLQTGLKISSLAASQASLSEIGARLPKIWPKMLEKRVSQAMRLGSNYFQKGLQLLFRIELLSRSGSSDLSVLLDWFRSSLTKTGKN
;
A
#
# COMPACT_ATOMS: atom_id res chain seq x y z
N HIS A 1 12.46 18.09 -18.86
CA HIS A 1 11.70 19.29 -19.29
C HIS A 1 11.22 20.19 -18.16
N LEU A 2 11.19 19.73 -16.89
CA LEU A 2 10.85 20.59 -15.72
C LEU A 2 12.07 21.31 -15.10
N GLU A 3 13.30 20.86 -15.36
CA GLU A 3 14.51 21.38 -14.70
C GLU A 3 15.08 22.68 -15.33
N ALA A 4 14.68 23.05 -16.55
CA ALA A 4 15.32 24.17 -17.27
C ALA A 4 14.60 25.53 -17.15
N SER A 5 13.47 25.62 -16.44
CA SER A 5 12.61 26.82 -16.41
C SER A 5 12.31 27.35 -14.99
N ALA A 6 12.97 26.82 -13.96
CA ALA A 6 12.39 26.73 -12.62
C ALA A 6 12.35 28.01 -11.77
N LEU A 7 12.91 29.16 -12.19
CA LEU A 7 12.82 30.39 -11.36
C LEU A 7 11.68 31.36 -11.75
N HIS A 8 10.94 31.10 -12.84
CA HIS A 8 9.80 31.95 -13.26
C HIS A 8 8.53 31.20 -13.71
N GLY A 9 8.38 29.90 -13.43
CA GLY A 9 7.26 29.10 -13.97
C GLY A 9 6.57 28.12 -13.00
N LEU A 10 6.95 28.07 -11.73
CA LEU A 10 6.32 27.17 -10.75
C LEU A 10 5.07 27.81 -10.16
N SER A 11 4.03 27.00 -9.96
CA SER A 11 2.82 27.45 -9.28
C SER A 11 3.08 27.66 -7.80
N ARG A 12 2.31 28.53 -7.15
CA ARG A 12 2.40 28.74 -5.70
C ARG A 12 1.62 27.69 -4.90
N VAL A 13 0.72 26.96 -5.55
CA VAL A 13 -0.20 26.04 -4.86
C VAL A 13 -0.20 24.69 -5.55
N TYR A 14 -0.01 23.63 -4.78
CA TYR A 14 -0.03 22.26 -5.25
C TYR A 14 -0.93 21.39 -4.38
N LEU A 15 -1.66 20.47 -5.00
CA LEU A 15 -2.38 19.40 -4.31
C LEU A 15 -1.94 18.05 -4.90
N ILE A 16 -1.39 17.18 -4.04
CA ILE A 16 -1.03 15.79 -4.33
C ILE A 16 -2.08 14.89 -3.68
N ALA A 17 -3.03 14.42 -4.47
CA ALA A 17 -4.07 13.46 -4.07
C ALA A 17 -3.65 12.06 -4.52
N VAL A 18 -2.98 11.31 -3.64
CA VAL A 18 -2.43 9.98 -3.95
C VAL A 18 -2.75 9.03 -2.79
N PRO A 19 -3.51 7.94 -3.03
CA PRO A 19 -3.90 7.00 -1.99
C PRO A 19 -2.73 6.30 -1.28
N ASP A 20 -1.68 5.98 -2.04
CA ASP A 20 -0.49 5.34 -1.49
C ASP A 20 0.38 6.34 -0.72
N ASP A 21 0.71 6.02 0.53
CA ASP A 21 1.43 6.93 1.42
C ASP A 21 2.87 7.16 1.01
N PHE A 22 3.54 6.10 0.54
CA PHE A 22 4.93 6.19 0.13
C PHE A 22 5.05 7.04 -1.14
N GLU A 23 4.21 6.76 -2.13
CA GLU A 23 4.17 7.51 -3.37
C GLU A 23 3.80 8.98 -3.14
N ARG A 24 2.77 9.24 -2.31
CA ARG A 24 2.38 10.61 -1.95
C ARG A 24 3.53 11.36 -1.30
N LYS A 25 4.15 10.77 -0.28
CA LYS A 25 5.26 11.41 0.44
C LYS A 25 6.42 11.73 -0.48
N ARG A 26 6.76 10.83 -1.40
CA ARG A 26 7.78 11.07 -2.42
C ARG A 26 7.45 12.28 -3.29
N TRP A 27 6.23 12.37 -3.82
CA TRP A 27 5.82 13.52 -4.64
C TRP A 27 5.88 14.84 -3.86
N LEU A 28 5.45 14.81 -2.60
CA LEU A 28 5.54 15.96 -1.71
C LEU A 28 7.01 16.38 -1.47
N ASP A 29 7.90 15.43 -1.18
CA ASP A 29 9.32 15.71 -0.97
C ASP A 29 10.00 16.26 -2.23
N VAL A 30 9.67 15.72 -3.41
CA VAL A 30 10.13 16.27 -4.70
C VAL A 30 9.67 17.71 -4.87
N LEU A 31 8.38 18.01 -4.66
CA LEU A 31 7.88 19.38 -4.77
C LEU A 31 8.57 20.33 -3.80
N VAL A 32 8.73 19.93 -2.54
CA VAL A 32 9.45 20.74 -1.55
C VAL A 32 10.87 21.03 -2.02
N SER A 33 11.59 20.03 -2.56
CA SER A 33 12.95 20.23 -3.08
C SER A 33 13.04 21.17 -4.29
N LEU A 34 11.96 21.28 -5.08
CA LEU A 34 11.90 22.15 -6.26
C LEU A 34 11.56 23.60 -5.91
N VAL A 35 10.76 23.84 -4.85
CA VAL A 35 10.29 25.18 -4.48
C VAL A 35 11.06 25.80 -3.32
N SER A 36 11.78 24.99 -2.53
CA SER A 36 12.50 25.47 -1.35
C SER A 36 13.94 25.85 -1.69
N VAL A 37 14.41 26.96 -1.14
CA VAL A 37 15.82 27.36 -1.16
C VAL A 37 16.43 27.27 0.25
N PRO A 38 17.77 27.20 0.38
CA PRO A 38 18.43 27.26 1.69
C PRO A 38 17.96 28.46 2.51
N ASP A 39 17.81 28.27 3.83
CA ASP A 39 17.41 29.27 4.82
C ASP A 39 15.99 29.87 4.64
N GLN A 40 15.17 29.30 3.75
CA GLN A 40 13.75 29.63 3.63
C GLN A 40 12.93 28.94 4.74
N PRO A 41 11.97 29.64 5.38
CA PRO A 41 11.07 29.01 6.33
C PRO A 41 10.28 27.86 5.67
N LEU A 42 10.40 26.65 6.23
CA LEU A 42 9.69 25.46 5.77
C LEU A 42 8.85 24.87 6.90
N PHE A 43 7.54 24.88 6.72
CA PHE A 43 6.58 24.24 7.61
C PHE A 43 6.17 22.89 7.03
N ARG A 44 6.33 21.81 7.81
CA ARG A 44 5.83 20.48 7.45
C ARG A 44 4.87 20.02 8.54
N LEU A 45 3.58 20.07 8.24
CA LEU A 45 2.51 19.85 9.21
C LEU A 45 1.57 18.72 8.75
N SER A 46 1.01 17.98 9.70
CA SER A 46 -0.19 17.17 9.44
C SER A 46 -1.43 18.05 9.55
N ALA A 47 -2.48 17.75 8.80
CA ALA A 47 -3.77 18.43 8.94
C ALA A 47 -4.39 18.33 10.35
N ALA A 48 -3.94 17.37 11.17
CA ALA A 48 -4.33 17.23 12.58
C ALA A 48 -3.49 18.08 13.55
N ASP A 49 -2.47 18.78 13.06
CA ASP A 49 -1.55 19.55 13.89
C ASP A 49 -2.23 20.80 14.48
N ALA A 50 -2.01 21.03 15.78
CA ALA A 50 -2.54 22.18 16.50
C ALA A 50 -1.87 23.50 16.06
N THR A 51 -0.68 23.44 15.47
CA THR A 51 0.11 24.61 15.02
C THR A 51 -0.37 25.20 13.70
N LEU A 52 -1.39 24.63 13.05
CA LEU A 52 -1.95 25.18 11.81
C LEU A 52 -2.43 26.63 11.95
N SER A 53 -2.89 27.05 13.15
CA SER A 53 -3.24 28.45 13.40
C SER A 53 -2.03 29.40 13.39
N GLU A 54 -0.87 28.91 13.82
CA GLU A 54 0.39 29.67 13.78
C GLU A 54 0.84 29.85 12.33
N LEU A 55 0.70 28.80 11.50
CA LEU A 55 0.93 28.91 10.06
C LEU A 55 0.07 29.99 9.39
N PHE A 56 -1.24 30.03 9.67
CA PHE A 56 -2.11 31.09 9.13
C PHE A 56 -1.62 32.49 9.55
N THR A 57 -1.16 32.63 10.79
CA THR A 57 -0.63 33.90 11.30
C THR A 57 0.66 34.31 10.60
N GLU A 58 1.57 33.37 10.37
CA GLU A 58 2.83 33.61 9.66
C GLU A 58 2.59 34.01 8.20
N ILE A 59 1.65 33.34 7.51
CA ILE A 59 1.29 33.68 6.13
C ILE A 59 0.61 35.06 6.07
N ASP A 60 -0.18 35.42 7.07
CA ASP A 60 -0.87 36.72 7.14
C ASP A 60 0.05 37.88 7.53
N SER A 61 1.18 37.60 8.19
CA SER A 61 2.14 38.60 8.64
C SER A 61 3.57 38.26 8.19
N PRO A 62 3.83 38.20 6.86
CA PRO A 62 5.14 37.82 6.36
C PRO A 62 6.21 38.82 6.81
N SER A 63 7.33 38.31 7.30
CA SER A 63 8.49 39.16 7.65
C SER A 63 9.01 39.88 6.42
N LEU A 64 9.21 41.20 6.53
CA LEU A 64 9.72 42.07 5.45
C LEU A 64 11.11 41.69 4.93
N PHE A 65 11.86 40.89 5.70
CA PHE A 65 13.24 40.47 5.39
C PHE A 65 13.37 38.97 5.20
N ALA A 66 12.31 38.19 5.43
CA ALA A 66 12.33 36.74 5.24
C ALA A 66 11.98 36.37 3.79
N GLN A 67 12.57 35.28 3.32
CA GLN A 67 12.08 34.62 2.11
C GLN A 67 10.64 34.16 2.34
N GLU A 68 9.83 34.13 1.28
CA GLU A 68 8.44 33.66 1.40
C GLU A 68 8.41 32.23 1.97
N PRO A 69 7.48 31.88 2.86
CA PRO A 69 7.47 30.55 3.47
C PRO A 69 7.01 29.45 2.49
N VAL A 70 7.51 28.23 2.70
CA VAL A 70 6.96 27.01 2.10
C VAL A 70 6.20 26.26 3.18
N ALA A 71 4.94 25.93 2.92
CA ALA A 71 4.11 25.16 3.83
C ALA A 71 3.62 23.89 3.14
N LEU A 72 4.01 22.74 3.70
CA LEU A 72 3.50 21.42 3.36
C LEU A 72 2.51 21.00 4.43
N ILE A 73 1.28 20.71 4.02
CA ILE A 73 0.21 20.20 4.88
C ILE A 73 -0.29 18.87 4.30
N ASP A 74 0.06 17.77 4.95
CA ASP A 74 -0.31 16.41 4.53
C ASP A 74 -1.52 15.87 5.32
N GLU A 75 -2.07 14.76 4.87
CA GLU A 75 -3.22 14.06 5.47
C GLU A 75 -4.48 14.93 5.52
N LEU A 76 -4.78 15.67 4.45
CA LEU A 76 -5.90 16.61 4.39
C LEU A 76 -7.27 16.01 4.74
N GLU A 77 -7.43 14.70 4.68
CA GLU A 77 -8.62 14.01 5.19
C GLU A 77 -8.89 14.26 6.69
N LYS A 78 -7.88 14.71 7.45
CA LYS A 78 -7.99 15.05 8.89
C LYS A 78 -8.38 16.50 9.16
N LEU A 79 -8.49 17.35 8.12
CA LEU A 79 -8.88 18.76 8.31
C LEU A 79 -10.29 18.86 8.90
N SER A 80 -10.45 19.71 9.91
CA SER A 80 -11.78 20.16 10.32
C SER A 80 -12.40 21.08 9.26
N LYS A 81 -13.73 21.18 9.26
CA LYS A 81 -14.46 22.09 8.35
C LYS A 81 -14.00 23.54 8.46
N LYS A 82 -13.66 24.00 9.68
CA LYS A 82 -13.17 25.36 9.94
C LYS A 82 -11.80 25.58 9.31
N GLN A 83 -10.87 24.63 9.47
CA GLN A 83 -9.54 24.73 8.87
C GLN A 83 -9.61 24.66 7.34
N ALA A 84 -10.43 23.75 6.79
CA ALA A 84 -10.64 23.66 5.35
C ALA A 84 -11.17 24.97 4.77
N GLN A 85 -12.16 25.61 5.41
CA GLN A 85 -12.65 26.92 4.99
C GLN A 85 -11.56 27.99 5.08
N GLY A 86 -10.76 28.01 6.15
CA GLY A 86 -9.64 28.94 6.28
C GLY A 86 -8.61 28.82 5.15
N PHE A 87 -8.30 27.59 4.71
CA PHE A 87 -7.46 27.38 3.53
C PHE A 87 -8.13 27.81 2.22
N ILE A 88 -9.44 27.57 2.05
CA ILE A 88 -10.19 28.03 0.87
C ILE A 88 -10.15 29.56 0.79
N ASP A 89 -10.39 30.24 1.91
CA ASP A 89 -10.36 31.70 1.99
C ASP A 89 -8.95 32.24 1.73
N LEU A 90 -7.92 31.59 2.27
CA LEU A 90 -6.51 31.89 1.98
C LEU A 90 -6.18 31.75 0.48
N LEU A 91 -6.62 30.67 -0.16
CA LEU A 91 -6.36 30.42 -1.58
C LEU A 91 -7.07 31.42 -2.51
N ALA A 92 -8.21 31.96 -2.08
CA ALA A 92 -8.98 32.97 -2.81
C ALA A 92 -8.34 34.37 -2.78
N ARG A 93 -7.40 34.64 -1.87
CA ARG A 93 -6.76 35.96 -1.72
C ARG A 93 -5.78 36.27 -2.86
N PRO A 94 -5.95 37.36 -3.63
CA PRO A 94 -5.11 37.65 -4.79
C PRO A 94 -3.63 37.86 -4.42
N ASP A 95 -3.37 38.32 -3.21
CA ASP A 95 -2.06 38.66 -2.63
C ASP A 95 -1.38 37.51 -1.86
N LEU A 96 -1.85 36.25 -2.02
CA LEU A 96 -1.20 35.08 -1.43
C LEU A 96 0.32 35.05 -1.67
N THR A 97 1.08 35.10 -0.58
CA THR A 97 2.53 34.92 -0.53
C THR A 97 2.89 33.51 -0.04
N GLY A 98 4.05 33.00 -0.46
CA GLY A 98 4.51 31.66 -0.10
C GLY A 98 4.02 30.55 -1.03
N TYR A 99 4.57 29.36 -0.78
CA TYR A 99 4.21 28.12 -1.48
C TYR A 99 3.39 27.22 -0.56
N LEU A 100 2.23 26.78 -1.03
CA LEU A 100 1.35 25.85 -0.32
C LEU A 100 1.33 24.51 -1.04
N ILE A 101 1.78 23.47 -0.36
CA ILE A 101 1.81 22.10 -0.86
C ILE A 101 0.88 21.26 0.00
N PHE A 102 -0.10 20.64 -0.61
CA PHE A 102 -1.12 19.86 0.08
C PHE A 102 -1.01 18.38 -0.27
N GLY A 103 -1.11 17.50 0.73
CA GLY A 103 -1.11 16.05 0.56
C GLY A 103 -2.42 15.43 1.06
N SER A 104 -3.03 14.56 0.25
CA SER A 104 -4.27 13.86 0.59
C SER A 104 -4.25 12.41 0.09
N ARG A 105 -4.80 11.47 0.86
CA ARG A 105 -5.04 10.09 0.39
C ARG A 105 -6.20 9.99 -0.59
N GLY A 106 -7.16 10.90 -0.46
CA GLY A 106 -8.41 10.88 -1.21
C GLY A 106 -8.72 12.23 -1.82
N LYS A 107 -9.94 12.34 -2.35
CA LYS A 107 -10.48 13.61 -2.82
C LYS A 107 -10.52 14.62 -1.66
N SER A 108 -9.76 15.70 -1.80
CA SER A 108 -9.62 16.73 -0.77
C SER A 108 -10.78 17.73 -0.80
N PRO A 109 -11.21 18.27 0.36
CA PRO A 109 -12.12 19.42 0.39
C PRO A 109 -11.56 20.68 -0.28
N LEU A 110 -10.23 20.76 -0.46
CA LEU A 110 -9.55 21.88 -1.10
C LEU A 110 -9.46 21.76 -2.63
N TYR A 111 -9.90 20.63 -3.22
CA TYR A 111 -9.68 20.32 -4.64
C TYR A 111 -10.08 21.46 -5.58
N SER A 112 -11.33 21.92 -5.52
CA SER A 112 -11.85 22.97 -6.40
C SER A 112 -11.25 24.35 -6.12
N ALA A 113 -10.70 24.59 -4.93
CA ALA A 113 -10.01 25.84 -4.60
C ALA A 113 -8.61 25.84 -5.22
N VAL A 114 -7.89 24.71 -5.11
CA VAL A 114 -6.56 24.55 -5.70
C VAL A 114 -6.64 24.54 -7.23
N GLU A 115 -7.59 23.85 -7.83
CA GLU A 115 -7.76 23.76 -9.30
C GLU A 115 -7.86 25.14 -9.98
N LYS A 116 -8.39 26.16 -9.29
CA LYS A 116 -8.56 27.52 -9.84
C LYS A 116 -7.27 28.33 -9.94
N ARG A 117 -6.21 27.97 -9.20
CA ARG A 117 -4.99 28.81 -9.08
C ARG A 117 -3.68 28.02 -9.01
N GLY A 118 -3.77 26.75 -8.71
CA GLY A 118 -2.68 25.84 -8.44
C GLY A 118 -2.58 24.72 -9.46
N VAL A 119 -1.83 23.70 -9.10
CA VAL A 119 -1.71 22.44 -9.84
C VAL A 119 -2.26 21.31 -8.97
N VAL A 120 -3.11 20.47 -9.54
CA VAL A 120 -3.61 19.26 -8.90
C VAL A 120 -3.01 18.04 -9.60
N PHE A 121 -2.41 17.17 -8.82
CA PHE A 121 -1.98 15.83 -9.23
C PHE A 121 -2.81 14.82 -8.46
N ASP A 122 -3.69 14.11 -9.16
CA ASP A 122 -4.67 13.20 -8.57
C ASP A 122 -4.55 11.80 -9.19
N LEU A 123 -4.29 10.80 -8.35
CA LEU A 123 -4.24 9.38 -8.69
C LEU A 123 -5.31 8.57 -7.93
N CYS A 124 -6.30 9.21 -7.29
CA CYS A 124 -7.33 8.52 -6.51
C CYS A 124 -8.24 7.63 -7.35
N GLU A 125 -8.46 7.98 -8.62
CA GLU A 125 -9.28 7.21 -9.57
C GLU A 125 -8.43 6.52 -10.67
N GLU A 126 -7.12 6.38 -10.44
CA GLU A 126 -6.20 5.73 -11.38
C GLU A 126 -6.62 4.28 -11.64
N LYS A 127 -6.81 3.94 -12.92
CA LYS A 127 -7.24 2.60 -13.31
C LYS A 127 -6.05 1.64 -13.30
N PRO A 128 -6.27 0.32 -13.10
CA PRO A 128 -5.16 -0.64 -13.00
C PRO A 128 -4.18 -0.61 -14.17
N TRP A 129 -4.66 -0.44 -15.41
CA TRP A 129 -3.79 -0.39 -16.59
C TRP A 129 -3.04 0.94 -16.75
N GLU A 130 -3.58 2.04 -16.21
CA GLU A 130 -2.90 3.34 -16.16
C GLU A 130 -1.75 3.28 -15.17
N LYS A 131 -2.01 2.70 -13.98
CA LYS A 131 -0.98 2.43 -12.98
C LYS A 131 0.14 1.55 -13.54
N ASP A 132 -0.21 0.46 -14.22
CA ASP A 132 0.78 -0.46 -14.82
C ASP A 132 1.69 0.25 -15.81
N LYS A 133 1.09 1.06 -16.69
CA LYS A 133 1.83 1.85 -17.68
C LYS A 133 2.75 2.86 -16.98
N ARG A 134 2.24 3.62 -16.01
CA ARG A 134 2.99 4.64 -15.29
C ARG A 134 4.17 4.05 -14.52
N LEU A 135 3.96 2.94 -13.80
CA LEU A 135 5.02 2.25 -13.08
C LEU A 135 6.08 1.72 -14.05
N SER A 136 5.67 1.17 -15.19
CA SER A 136 6.59 0.71 -16.23
C SER A 136 7.45 1.83 -16.78
N GLU A 137 6.82 2.95 -17.19
CA GLU A 137 7.51 4.15 -17.69
C GLU A 137 8.49 4.70 -16.64
N HIS A 138 8.05 4.78 -15.39
CA HIS A 138 8.87 5.24 -14.27
C HIS A 138 10.10 4.36 -14.04
N LEU A 139 9.96 3.04 -14.06
CA LEU A 139 11.08 2.11 -13.91
C LEU A 139 12.08 2.19 -15.08
N PHE A 140 11.58 2.35 -16.31
CA PHE A 140 12.43 2.60 -17.48
C PHE A 140 13.19 3.92 -17.34
N ASP A 141 12.51 4.99 -16.95
CA ASP A 141 13.13 6.31 -16.80
C ASP A 141 14.17 6.31 -15.69
N LYS A 142 13.88 5.64 -14.56
CA LYS A 142 14.83 5.52 -13.45
C LYS A 142 16.09 4.74 -13.86
N ALA A 143 15.95 3.62 -14.57
CA ALA A 143 17.08 2.89 -15.14
C ALA A 143 17.87 3.76 -16.13
N ARG A 144 17.17 4.49 -17.01
CA ARG A 144 17.79 5.37 -18.00
C ARG A 144 18.56 6.52 -17.36
N GLN A 145 18.03 7.14 -16.32
CA GLN A 145 18.71 8.19 -15.55
C GLN A 145 19.99 7.67 -14.90
N ALA A 146 20.03 6.40 -14.52
CA ALA A 146 21.22 5.71 -14.04
C ALA A 146 22.16 5.22 -15.17
N GLY A 147 21.90 5.58 -16.43
CA GLY A 147 22.69 5.14 -17.58
C GLY A 147 22.52 3.66 -17.94
N LYS A 148 21.44 3.02 -17.50
CA LYS A 148 21.11 1.61 -17.75
C LYS A 148 19.96 1.48 -18.74
N ARG A 149 19.95 0.39 -19.49
CA ARG A 149 18.79 -0.09 -20.25
C ARG A 149 18.13 -1.23 -19.48
N LEU A 150 16.91 -1.03 -19.00
CA LEU A 150 16.06 -2.11 -18.50
C LEU A 150 15.43 -2.84 -19.70
N SER A 151 15.59 -4.16 -19.82
CA SER A 151 14.90 -4.93 -20.85
C SER A 151 13.42 -5.15 -20.49
N SER A 152 12.57 -5.35 -21.50
CA SER A 152 11.12 -5.51 -21.30
C SER A 152 10.80 -6.76 -20.49
N GLU A 153 11.57 -7.82 -20.71
CA GLU A 153 11.46 -9.10 -20.00
C GLU A 153 11.87 -8.93 -18.53
N ALA A 154 12.91 -8.14 -18.24
CA ALA A 154 13.32 -7.84 -16.87
C ALA A 154 12.27 -7.02 -16.13
N LEU A 155 11.69 -6.02 -16.80
CA LEU A 155 10.58 -5.23 -16.25
C LEU A 155 9.38 -6.12 -15.90
N GLN A 156 8.96 -6.98 -16.83
CA GLN A 156 7.81 -7.86 -16.60
C GLN A 156 8.07 -8.76 -15.39
N LEU A 157 9.24 -9.37 -15.32
CA LEU A 157 9.63 -10.23 -14.22
C LEU A 157 9.68 -9.49 -12.87
N LEU A 158 10.14 -8.24 -12.88
CA LEU A 158 10.16 -7.39 -11.69
C LEU A 158 8.74 -7.06 -11.21
N LEU A 159 7.84 -6.65 -12.11
CA LEU A 159 6.44 -6.38 -11.77
C LEU A 159 5.72 -7.62 -11.24
N GLU A 160 6.00 -8.79 -11.79
CA GLU A 160 5.45 -10.08 -11.33
C GLU A 160 5.93 -10.47 -9.93
N ARG A 161 7.16 -10.09 -9.55
CA ARG A 161 7.75 -10.44 -8.25
C ARG A 161 7.32 -9.53 -7.10
N VAL A 162 6.91 -8.30 -7.39
CA VAL A 162 6.75 -7.22 -6.40
C VAL A 162 5.30 -6.72 -6.26
N ASP A 163 4.34 -7.39 -6.91
CA ASP A 163 2.89 -7.10 -6.86
C ASP A 163 2.50 -5.61 -7.02
N LYS A 164 3.30 -4.86 -7.80
CA LYS A 164 3.10 -3.43 -8.11
C LYS A 164 3.04 -2.52 -6.87
N ASP A 165 3.67 -2.94 -5.78
CA ASP A 165 3.94 -2.09 -4.62
C ASP A 165 5.01 -1.06 -4.99
N VAL A 166 4.68 0.23 -4.89
CA VAL A 166 5.54 1.33 -5.36
C VAL A 166 6.83 1.41 -4.54
N ALA A 167 6.74 1.21 -3.21
CA ALA A 167 7.89 1.30 -2.33
C ALA A 167 8.88 0.17 -2.56
N LEU A 168 8.36 -1.05 -2.73
CA LEU A 168 9.20 -2.20 -3.05
C LEU A 168 9.79 -2.09 -4.46
N LEU A 169 9.00 -1.68 -5.46
CA LEU A 169 9.51 -1.49 -6.82
C LEU A 169 10.65 -0.47 -6.86
N GLU A 170 10.54 0.63 -6.11
CA GLU A 170 11.62 1.63 -5.97
C GLU A 170 12.91 1.01 -5.43
N GLY A 171 12.79 0.22 -4.36
CA GLY A 171 13.94 -0.42 -3.74
C GLY A 171 14.57 -1.48 -4.63
N GLU A 172 13.76 -2.30 -5.31
CA GLU A 172 14.27 -3.36 -6.17
C GLU A 172 14.97 -2.81 -7.42
N ILE A 173 14.45 -1.75 -8.05
CA ILE A 173 15.15 -1.13 -9.19
C ILE A 173 16.47 -0.48 -8.76
N ASP A 174 16.54 0.14 -7.57
CA ASP A 174 17.79 0.70 -7.03
C ASP A 174 18.83 -0.39 -6.76
N LYS A 175 18.39 -1.55 -6.24
CA LYS A 175 19.27 -2.72 -6.06
C LYS A 175 19.79 -3.22 -7.40
N LEU A 176 18.94 -3.32 -8.42
CA LEU A 176 19.34 -3.79 -9.75
C LEU A 176 20.32 -2.83 -10.43
N ILE A 177 20.08 -1.52 -10.32
CA ILE A 177 21.01 -0.48 -10.79
C ILE A 177 22.38 -0.62 -10.10
N CYS A 178 22.39 -0.79 -8.78
CA CYS A 178 23.62 -0.98 -8.01
C CYS A 178 24.33 -2.30 -8.38
N PHE A 179 23.59 -3.40 -8.45
CA PHE A 179 24.12 -4.74 -8.70
C PHE A 179 24.78 -4.87 -10.07
N THR A 180 24.17 -4.27 -11.10
CA THR A 180 24.71 -4.31 -12.47
C THR A 180 26.01 -3.51 -12.61
N GLY A 181 26.41 -2.72 -11.61
CA GLY A 181 27.73 -2.10 -11.53
C GLY A 181 28.06 -1.24 -12.75
N SER A 182 29.05 -1.63 -13.54
CA SER A 182 29.42 -0.94 -14.79
C SER A 182 28.65 -1.44 -16.03
N GLY A 183 27.86 -2.51 -15.93
CA GLY A 183 27.08 -3.06 -17.04
C GLY A 183 26.01 -2.08 -17.54
N SER A 184 25.74 -2.03 -18.83
CA SER A 184 24.82 -1.05 -19.42
C SER A 184 23.36 -1.50 -19.49
N SER A 185 23.05 -2.75 -19.14
CA SER A 185 21.68 -3.27 -19.13
C SER A 185 21.33 -4.05 -17.86
N ILE A 186 20.04 -4.05 -17.55
CA ILE A 186 19.42 -4.86 -16.50
C ILE A 186 18.58 -5.91 -17.23
N GLU A 187 18.98 -7.18 -17.11
CA GLU A 187 18.37 -8.31 -17.79
C GLU A 187 17.57 -9.21 -16.82
N PRO A 188 16.71 -10.12 -17.32
CA PRO A 188 15.90 -10.99 -16.44
C PRO A 188 16.75 -11.78 -15.44
N SER A 189 17.95 -12.21 -15.86
CA SER A 189 18.88 -12.93 -15.00
C SER A 189 19.41 -12.12 -13.81
N ASP A 190 19.40 -10.78 -13.90
CA ASP A 190 19.79 -9.90 -12.79
C ASP A 190 18.64 -9.79 -11.79
N VAL A 191 17.40 -9.68 -12.29
CA VAL A 191 16.18 -9.72 -11.49
C VAL A 191 16.07 -11.04 -10.74
N GLU A 192 16.43 -12.16 -11.35
CA GLU A 192 16.46 -13.48 -10.70
C GLU A 192 17.47 -13.60 -9.56
N LYS A 193 18.62 -12.93 -9.67
CA LYS A 193 19.71 -13.01 -8.69
C LYS A 193 19.48 -12.11 -7.47
N ILE A 194 18.85 -10.96 -7.68
CA ILE A 194 18.80 -9.89 -6.67
C ILE A 194 17.40 -9.51 -6.24
N ALA A 195 16.41 -9.57 -7.13
CA ALA A 195 15.05 -9.22 -6.74
C ALA A 195 14.46 -10.37 -5.93
N ALA A 196 14.37 -10.18 -4.61
CA ALA A 196 13.69 -11.11 -3.74
C ALA A 196 12.24 -11.25 -4.23
N SER A 197 11.71 -12.48 -4.30
CA SER A 197 10.30 -12.68 -4.59
C SER A 197 9.48 -12.21 -3.40
N SER A 198 9.09 -10.94 -3.38
CA SER A 198 8.09 -10.43 -2.45
C SER A 198 6.70 -10.72 -3.01
N ARG A 199 6.35 -12.01 -3.15
CA ARG A 199 4.93 -12.34 -3.02
C ARG A 199 4.59 -12.10 -1.56
N SER A 200 4.35 -10.84 -1.20
CA SER A 200 3.80 -10.46 0.10
C SER A 200 2.36 -10.91 0.10
N HIS A 201 2.15 -12.22 0.29
CA HIS A 201 0.84 -12.72 0.63
C HIS A 201 0.46 -12.03 1.93
N THR A 202 -0.62 -11.25 1.91
CA THR A 202 -1.23 -10.78 3.15
C THR A 202 -1.44 -12.00 4.07
N LEU A 203 -1.38 -11.81 5.38
CA LEU A 203 -1.65 -12.91 6.34
C LEU A 203 -3.00 -13.59 6.06
N TRP A 204 -3.93 -12.86 5.46
CA TRP A 204 -5.19 -13.38 4.95
C TRP A 204 -5.01 -14.35 3.77
N GLN A 205 -4.25 -13.98 2.74
CA GLN A 205 -3.95 -14.85 1.60
C GLN A 205 -3.16 -16.09 2.03
N VAL A 206 -2.17 -15.93 2.92
CA VAL A 206 -1.43 -17.07 3.49
C VAL A 206 -2.38 -18.02 4.22
N ALA A 207 -3.29 -17.49 5.04
CA ALA A 207 -4.29 -18.29 5.72
C ALA A 207 -5.22 -19.01 4.73
N GLU A 208 -5.60 -18.36 3.63
CA GLU A 208 -6.42 -18.98 2.59
C GLU A 208 -5.71 -20.15 1.89
N GLU A 209 -4.43 -19.99 1.57
CA GLU A 209 -3.62 -21.04 0.96
C GLU A 209 -3.41 -22.23 1.89
N ILE A 210 -3.19 -21.98 3.17
CA ILE A 210 -3.04 -23.03 4.18
C ILE A 210 -4.34 -23.82 4.35
N VAL A 211 -5.48 -23.14 4.47
CA VAL A 211 -6.76 -23.77 4.83
C VAL A 211 -7.50 -24.35 3.62
N TRP A 212 -7.46 -23.70 2.47
CA TRP A 212 -8.30 -24.08 1.33
C TRP A 212 -7.55 -24.78 0.21
N GLU A 213 -6.26 -24.50 0.07
CA GLU A 213 -5.49 -24.89 -1.10
C GLU A 213 -4.39 -25.91 -0.78
N ALA A 214 -3.94 -25.97 0.47
CA ALA A 214 -2.81 -26.78 0.92
C ALA A 214 -1.52 -26.51 0.11
N ARG A 215 -1.32 -25.24 -0.30
CA ARG A 215 -0.28 -24.82 -1.27
C ARG A 215 0.74 -23.82 -0.76
N PHE A 216 0.61 -23.35 0.48
CA PHE A 216 1.58 -22.38 1.00
C PHE A 216 2.97 -23.02 1.01
N GLU A 217 3.90 -22.55 0.17
CA GLU A 217 5.28 -23.08 0.07
C GLU A 217 6.34 -22.05 0.51
N GLY A 218 5.91 -20.86 0.93
CA GLY A 218 6.79 -19.77 1.37
C GLY A 218 7.16 -19.81 2.85
N GLY A 219 8.12 -18.96 3.22
CA GLY A 219 8.41 -18.63 4.62
C GLY A 219 7.45 -17.58 5.17
N LEU A 220 7.31 -17.50 6.49
CA LEU A 220 6.69 -16.34 7.13
C LEU A 220 7.74 -15.29 7.42
N GLU A 221 7.37 -14.02 7.23
CA GLU A 221 8.14 -12.89 7.75
C GLU A 221 8.30 -12.99 9.27
N GLU A 222 9.43 -12.49 9.77
CA GLU A 222 9.72 -12.50 11.21
C GLU A 222 8.64 -11.70 11.98
N GLY A 223 8.13 -12.27 13.07
CA GLY A 223 7.06 -11.66 13.87
C GLY A 223 5.62 -11.85 13.32
N SER A 224 5.45 -12.33 12.08
CA SER A 224 4.13 -12.47 11.45
C SER A 224 3.29 -13.66 11.95
N PHE A 225 3.90 -14.60 12.67
CA PHE A 225 3.24 -15.83 13.14
C PHE A 225 1.97 -15.56 13.95
N HIS A 226 2.03 -14.67 14.95
CA HIS A 226 0.86 -14.41 15.80
C HIS A 226 -0.25 -13.65 15.06
N GLY A 227 0.09 -12.82 14.07
CA GLY A 227 -0.88 -12.18 13.19
C GLY A 227 -1.56 -13.17 12.25
N LEU A 228 -0.88 -14.26 11.88
CA LEU A 228 -1.43 -15.31 11.03
C LEU A 228 -2.50 -16.14 11.75
N LEU A 229 -2.37 -16.38 13.06
CA LEU A 229 -3.31 -17.25 13.80
C LEU A 229 -4.77 -16.77 13.72
N PRO A 230 -5.10 -15.47 13.94
CA PRO A 230 -6.45 -14.97 13.71
C PRO A 230 -6.95 -15.15 12.28
N ALA A 231 -6.08 -14.99 11.27
CA ALA A 231 -6.46 -15.16 9.87
C ALA A 231 -6.80 -16.64 9.56
N ILE A 232 -5.96 -17.59 9.99
CA ILE A 232 -6.24 -19.03 9.86
C ILE A 232 -7.54 -19.39 10.59
N ARG A 233 -7.75 -18.85 11.81
CA ARG A 233 -8.98 -19.09 12.58
C ARG A 233 -10.22 -18.64 11.82
N ALA A 234 -10.19 -17.44 11.24
CA ALA A 234 -11.31 -16.91 10.46
C ALA A 234 -11.63 -17.80 9.25
N GLN A 235 -10.61 -18.29 8.54
CA GLN A 235 -10.79 -19.20 7.40
C GLN A 235 -11.38 -20.55 7.83
N LEU A 236 -10.86 -21.15 8.89
CA LEU A 236 -11.39 -22.41 9.43
C LEU A 236 -12.83 -22.27 9.93
N GLN A 237 -13.16 -21.18 10.64
CA GLN A 237 -14.53 -20.91 11.10
C GLN A 237 -15.49 -20.69 9.94
N THR A 238 -15.03 -19.97 8.90
CA THR A 238 -15.81 -19.76 7.67
C THR A 238 -16.09 -21.10 7.00
N GLY A 239 -15.08 -21.96 6.82
CA GLY A 239 -15.27 -23.29 6.26
C GLY A 239 -16.16 -24.20 7.09
N LEU A 240 -16.04 -24.17 8.41
CA LEU A 240 -16.93 -24.90 9.30
C LEU A 240 -18.38 -24.45 9.13
N LYS A 241 -18.62 -23.13 9.12
CA LYS A 241 -19.96 -22.56 8.93
C LYS A 241 -20.53 -22.90 7.54
N ILE A 242 -19.73 -22.85 6.49
CA ILE A 242 -20.17 -23.25 5.15
C ILE A 242 -20.53 -24.74 5.13
N SER A 243 -19.66 -25.60 5.69
CA SER A 243 -19.87 -27.05 5.72
C SER A 243 -21.13 -27.44 6.52
N SER A 244 -21.44 -26.75 7.62
CA SER A 244 -22.64 -27.02 8.41
C SER A 244 -23.92 -26.59 7.70
N LEU A 245 -23.90 -25.43 7.03
CA LEU A 245 -25.03 -24.94 6.23
C LEU A 245 -25.29 -25.85 5.03
N ALA A 246 -24.23 -26.25 4.33
CA ALA A 246 -24.35 -27.14 3.17
C ALA A 246 -24.85 -28.55 3.59
N ALA A 247 -24.43 -29.06 4.76
CA ALA A 247 -24.97 -30.29 5.32
C ALA A 247 -26.47 -30.20 5.66
N SER A 248 -26.96 -29.01 6.01
CA SER A 248 -28.40 -28.74 6.20
C SER A 248 -29.18 -28.51 4.91
N GLN A 249 -28.62 -28.86 3.74
CA GLN A 249 -29.19 -28.66 2.41
C GLN A 249 -29.52 -27.20 2.06
N ALA A 250 -28.85 -26.24 2.70
CA ALA A 250 -29.02 -24.83 2.35
C ALA A 250 -28.51 -24.56 0.93
N SER A 251 -29.29 -23.84 0.15
CA SER A 251 -28.92 -23.36 -1.18
C SER A 251 -27.77 -22.34 -1.13
N LEU A 252 -27.05 -22.17 -2.25
CA LEU A 252 -25.97 -21.18 -2.36
C LEU A 252 -26.44 -19.76 -2.00
N SER A 253 -27.68 -19.40 -2.33
CA SER A 253 -28.30 -18.13 -1.99
C SER A 253 -28.48 -17.96 -0.48
N GLU A 254 -28.99 -18.99 0.21
CA GLU A 254 -29.18 -18.97 1.66
C GLU A 254 -27.85 -18.92 2.42
N ILE A 255 -26.83 -19.62 1.91
CA ILE A 255 -25.47 -19.56 2.45
C ILE A 255 -24.92 -18.14 2.27
N GLY A 256 -25.11 -17.53 1.10
CA GLY A 256 -24.66 -16.15 0.81
C GLY A 256 -25.33 -15.11 1.70
N ALA A 257 -26.63 -15.24 1.96
CA ALA A 257 -27.35 -14.37 2.89
C ALA A 257 -26.77 -14.41 4.32
N ARG A 258 -26.25 -15.57 4.75
CA ARG A 258 -25.61 -15.75 6.07
C ARG A 258 -24.12 -15.36 6.09
N LEU A 259 -23.53 -15.09 4.93
CA LEU A 259 -22.13 -14.72 4.70
C LEU A 259 -22.02 -13.53 3.73
N PRO A 260 -22.66 -12.38 4.03
CA PRO A 260 -22.78 -11.27 3.07
C PRO A 260 -21.45 -10.59 2.72
N LYS A 261 -20.38 -10.88 3.49
CA LYS A 261 -19.03 -10.34 3.27
C LYS A 261 -18.21 -11.15 2.25
N ILE A 262 -18.73 -12.26 1.74
CA ILE A 262 -18.04 -13.11 0.75
C ILE A 262 -18.66 -12.86 -0.63
N TRP A 263 -17.83 -12.51 -1.60
CA TRP A 263 -18.29 -12.23 -2.96
C TRP A 263 -18.87 -13.49 -3.66
N PRO A 264 -19.92 -13.41 -4.50
CA PRO A 264 -20.65 -14.58 -5.00
C PRO A 264 -19.80 -15.65 -5.71
N LYS A 265 -18.90 -15.26 -6.62
CA LYS A 265 -18.01 -16.24 -7.29
C LYS A 265 -17.05 -16.92 -6.30
N MET A 266 -16.55 -16.18 -5.32
CA MET A 266 -15.69 -16.75 -4.28
C MET A 266 -16.49 -17.70 -3.40
N LEU A 267 -17.73 -17.34 -3.05
CA LEU A 267 -18.62 -18.18 -2.25
C LEU A 267 -18.85 -19.54 -2.91
N GLU A 268 -19.09 -19.57 -4.21
CA GLU A 268 -19.29 -20.80 -4.98
C GLU A 268 -18.06 -21.72 -4.92
N LYS A 269 -16.85 -21.14 -5.13
CA LYS A 269 -15.57 -21.84 -4.92
C LYS A 269 -15.44 -22.38 -3.48
N ARG A 270 -15.75 -21.57 -2.47
CA ARG A 270 -15.63 -21.95 -1.04
C ARG A 270 -16.62 -23.02 -0.64
N VAL A 271 -17.85 -23.01 -1.16
CA VAL A 271 -18.84 -24.08 -0.94
C VAL A 271 -18.36 -25.39 -1.52
N SER A 272 -17.86 -25.39 -2.75
CA SER A 272 -17.27 -26.59 -3.37
C SER A 272 -16.09 -27.14 -2.54
N GLN A 273 -15.17 -26.27 -2.11
CA GLN A 273 -14.03 -26.65 -1.27
C GLN A 273 -14.46 -27.18 0.10
N ALA A 274 -15.41 -26.52 0.77
CA ALA A 274 -15.89 -26.91 2.09
C ALA A 274 -16.62 -28.26 2.06
N MET A 275 -17.37 -28.54 1.00
CA MET A 275 -18.01 -29.85 0.78
C MET A 275 -16.97 -30.95 0.57
N ARG A 276 -15.90 -30.66 -0.18
CA ARG A 276 -14.79 -31.61 -0.40
C ARG A 276 -13.99 -31.90 0.86
N LEU A 277 -13.73 -30.88 1.68
CA LEU A 277 -12.93 -31.00 2.91
C LEU A 277 -13.73 -31.53 4.11
N GLY A 278 -15.03 -31.24 4.15
CA GLY A 278 -15.93 -31.67 5.21
C GLY A 278 -15.77 -30.90 6.53
N SER A 279 -16.79 -30.98 7.39
CA SER A 279 -16.82 -30.29 8.69
C SER A 279 -15.72 -30.76 9.66
N ASN A 280 -15.36 -32.04 9.61
CA ASN A 280 -14.32 -32.64 10.45
C ASN A 280 -12.94 -32.00 10.21
N TYR A 281 -12.62 -31.67 8.95
CA TYR A 281 -11.38 -30.96 8.59
C TYR A 281 -11.28 -29.62 9.31
N PHE A 282 -12.33 -28.80 9.25
CA PHE A 282 -12.34 -27.49 9.89
C PHE A 282 -12.36 -27.57 11.42
N GLN A 283 -13.10 -28.52 12.00
CA GLN A 283 -13.13 -28.74 13.45
C GLN A 283 -11.76 -29.14 14.00
N LYS A 284 -11.12 -30.15 13.39
CA LYS A 284 -9.77 -30.56 13.76
C LYS A 284 -8.75 -29.46 13.51
N GLY A 285 -8.90 -28.71 12.41
CA GLY A 285 -8.07 -27.54 12.15
C GLY A 285 -8.14 -26.50 13.27
N LEU A 286 -9.33 -26.21 13.82
CA LEU A 286 -9.47 -25.29 14.95
C LEU A 286 -8.80 -25.82 16.22
N GLN A 287 -8.88 -27.13 16.47
CA GLN A 287 -8.21 -27.78 17.61
C GLN A 287 -6.69 -27.73 17.47
N LEU A 288 -6.16 -28.04 16.27
CA LEU A 288 -4.73 -27.95 15.97
C LEU A 288 -4.23 -26.51 16.09
N LEU A 289 -5.00 -25.53 15.61
CA LEU A 289 -4.65 -24.11 15.69
C LEU A 289 -4.56 -23.64 17.14
N PHE A 290 -5.54 -24.02 17.96
CA PHE A 290 -5.53 -23.71 19.40
C PHE A 290 -4.29 -24.30 20.09
N ARG A 291 -3.89 -25.52 19.72
CA ARG A 291 -2.70 -26.16 20.27
C ARG A 291 -1.42 -25.40 19.92
N ILE A 292 -1.22 -25.02 18.66
CA ILE A 292 -0.01 -24.27 18.28
C ILE A 292 0.00 -22.86 18.87
N GLU A 293 -1.16 -22.23 19.04
CA GLU A 293 -1.28 -20.95 19.74
C GLU A 293 -0.82 -21.05 21.20
N LEU A 294 -1.25 -22.10 21.91
CA LEU A 294 -0.84 -22.31 23.30
C LEU A 294 0.66 -22.61 23.42
N LEU A 295 1.21 -23.44 22.52
CA LEU A 295 2.65 -23.75 22.47
C LEU A 295 3.49 -22.51 22.17
N SER A 296 3.02 -21.65 21.26
CA SER A 296 3.73 -20.40 20.91
C SER A 296 3.83 -19.40 22.07
N ARG A 297 2.98 -19.53 23.10
CA ARG A 297 2.97 -18.64 24.27
C ARG A 297 3.73 -19.21 25.48
N SER A 298 4.10 -20.49 25.45
CA SER A 298 4.55 -21.22 26.65
C SER A 298 5.99 -21.73 26.62
N GLY A 299 6.74 -21.53 25.52
CA GLY A 299 8.15 -21.90 25.48
C GLY A 299 8.91 -21.39 24.26
N SER A 300 10.24 -21.59 24.27
CA SER A 300 11.22 -21.30 23.20
C SER A 300 11.05 -22.20 21.98
N SER A 301 9.82 -22.35 21.49
CA SER A 301 9.50 -23.16 20.32
C SER A 301 9.81 -22.37 19.05
N ASP A 302 10.49 -23.00 18.09
CA ASP A 302 10.64 -22.43 16.76
C ASP A 302 9.25 -22.33 16.10
N LEU A 303 8.79 -21.10 15.87
CA LEU A 303 7.45 -20.80 15.35
C LEU A 303 7.26 -21.35 13.93
N SER A 304 8.34 -21.46 13.16
CA SER A 304 8.30 -22.07 11.82
C SER A 304 7.93 -23.54 11.90
N VAL A 305 8.53 -24.27 12.85
CA VAL A 305 8.27 -25.70 13.09
C VAL A 305 6.83 -25.93 13.55
N LEU A 306 6.29 -25.05 14.40
CA LEU A 306 4.88 -25.13 14.82
C LEU A 306 3.92 -24.98 13.64
N LEU A 307 4.21 -24.03 12.72
CA LEU A 307 3.39 -23.83 11.53
C LEU A 307 3.47 -25.03 10.58
N ASP A 308 4.67 -25.57 10.34
CA ASP A 308 4.87 -26.72 9.47
C ASP A 308 4.19 -27.97 10.01
N TRP A 309 4.28 -28.19 11.32
CA TRP A 309 3.53 -29.24 12.00
C TRP A 309 2.02 -29.06 11.80
N PHE A 310 1.49 -27.85 12.03
CA PHE A 310 0.07 -27.56 11.83
C PHE A 310 -0.37 -27.85 10.39
N ARG A 311 0.37 -27.38 9.39
CA ARG A 311 0.09 -27.60 7.96
C ARG A 311 0.08 -29.08 7.61
N SER A 312 1.06 -29.83 8.08
CA SER A 312 1.15 -31.28 7.87
C SER A 312 -0.01 -32.04 8.53
N SER A 313 -0.37 -31.68 9.76
CA SER A 313 -1.49 -32.29 10.49
C SER A 313 -2.86 -31.95 9.87
N LEU A 314 -3.03 -30.72 9.41
CA LEU A 314 -4.25 -30.27 8.77
C LEU A 314 -4.49 -31.00 7.44
N THR A 315 -3.48 -31.10 6.59
CA THR A 315 -3.59 -31.79 5.28
C THR A 315 -3.89 -33.29 5.40
N LYS A 316 -3.31 -33.98 6.40
CA LYS A 316 -3.65 -35.39 6.70
C LYS A 316 -5.12 -35.58 7.07
N THR A 317 -5.74 -34.57 7.68
CA THR A 317 -7.13 -34.65 8.10
C THR A 317 -8.11 -34.64 6.92
N GLY A 318 -7.77 -33.95 5.83
CA GLY A 318 -8.65 -33.83 4.65
C GLY A 318 -8.53 -34.96 3.63
N LYS A 319 -7.71 -36.00 3.90
CA LYS A 319 -7.52 -37.18 3.03
C LYS A 319 -8.28 -38.42 3.53
N ASN A 320 -9.00 -38.32 4.65
CA ASN A 320 -9.86 -39.36 5.20
C ASN A 320 -11.33 -39.01 4.97
#